data_AF-A0A6M3KKJ8-F1
#
_entry.id   AF-A0A6M3KKJ8-F1
#
_cell.length_a   1.000
_cell.length_b   1.000
_cell.length_c   1.000
_cell.angle_alpha   90.00
_cell.angle_beta   90.00
_cell.angle_gamma   90.00
#
_symmetry.space_group_name_H-M   'P 1'
#
loop_
_entity.id
_entity.type
_entity.pdbx_description
1 polymer ?
#
loop_
_entity_poly.entity_id
_entity_poly.type
_entity_poly.pdbx_seq_one_letter_code
_entity_poly.pdbx_strand_id
1 'polypeptide(L)' 'MGAGEFDEKVRDEVSEWIDSDVIAEEILEDLEEEGVAQTLENAKVVWLDVLESELPDAIRRSINAKF' A
#
# COMPACT_ATOMS: atom_id res chain seq x y z
N MET A 1 19.49 -15.49 8.89
CA MET A 1 18.35 -14.64 9.30
C MET A 1 17.11 -15.45 9.03
N GLY A 2 16.40 -15.89 10.06
CA GLY A 2 15.15 -16.61 9.84
C GLY A 2 14.16 -15.63 9.22
N ALA A 3 13.62 -15.96 8.05
CA ALA A 3 12.37 -15.34 7.63
C ALA A 3 11.40 -15.61 8.78
N GLY A 4 10.88 -14.56 9.42
CA GLY A 4 9.82 -14.75 10.40
C GLY A 4 8.67 -15.41 9.65
N GLU A 5 8.39 -16.67 9.96
CA GLU A 5 7.18 -17.33 9.47
C GLU A 5 6.01 -16.59 10.13
N PHE A 6 5.31 -15.78 9.33
CA PHE A 6 3.99 -15.29 9.69
C PHE A 6 2.96 -16.35 9.32
N ASP A 7 1.89 -16.43 10.10
CA ASP A 7 0.80 -17.37 9.86
C ASP A 7 0.17 -17.07 8.47
N GLU A 8 0.26 -18.04 7.56
CA GLU A 8 -0.24 -17.92 6.19
C GLU A 8 -1.74 -17.60 6.17
N LYS A 9 -2.50 -18.17 7.11
CA LYS A 9 -3.93 -17.90 7.22
C LYS A 9 -4.19 -16.44 7.62
N VAL A 10 -3.43 -15.92 8.58
CA VAL A 10 -3.55 -14.52 8.99
C VAL A 10 -3.14 -13.60 7.84
N ARG A 11 -2.12 -13.95 7.06
CA ARG A 11 -1.71 -13.19 5.88
C ARG A 11 -2.79 -13.17 4.81
N ASP A 12 -3.46 -14.29 4.56
CA ASP A 12 -4.56 -14.36 3.60
C ASP A 12 -5.79 -13.57 4.10
N GLU A 13 -6.17 -13.71 5.37
CA GLU A 13 -7.25 -12.92 5.99
C GLU A 13 -6.99 -11.41 5.91
N VAL A 14 -5.74 -10.97 6.17
CA VAL A 14 -5.35 -9.57 6.02
C VAL A 14 -5.40 -9.14 4.55
N SER A 15 -4.96 -9.98 3.62
CA SER A 15 -5.00 -9.68 2.19
C SER A 15 -6.43 -9.57 1.66
N GLU A 16 -7.37 -10.37 2.18
CA GLU A 16 -8.79 -10.29 1.83
C GLU A 16 -9.47 -9.05 2.44
N TRP A 17 -8.97 -8.57 3.58
CA TRP A 17 -9.50 -7.39 4.25
C TRP A 17 -9.01 -6.07 3.63
N ILE A 18 -7.82 -6.04 3.03
CA ILE A 18 -7.30 -4.87 2.32
C ILE A 18 -8.08 -4.67 1.02
N ASP A 19 -8.79 -3.56 0.93
CA ASP A 19 -9.53 -3.17 -0.26
C ASP A 19 -8.61 -2.48 -1.27
N SER A 20 -8.38 -3.13 -2.42
CA SER A 20 -7.56 -2.57 -3.50
C SER A 20 -8.23 -1.40 -4.22
N ASP A 21 -9.57 -1.31 -4.19
CA ASP A 21 -10.29 -0.26 -4.89
C ASP A 21 -10.06 1.08 -4.18
N VAL A 22 -10.03 1.11 -2.85
CA VAL A 22 -9.68 2.30 -2.05
C VAL A 22 -8.29 2.82 -2.40
N ILE A 23 -7.31 1.93 -2.53
CA ILE A 23 -5.93 2.32 -2.90
C ILE A 23 -5.91 2.89 -4.33
N ALA A 24 -6.65 2.28 -5.25
CA ALA A 24 -6.72 2.74 -6.63
C ALA A 24 -7.41 4.11 -6.75
N GLU A 25 -8.49 4.32 -6.01
CA GLU A 25 -9.22 5.60 -5.97
C GLU A 25 -8.32 6.73 -5.48
N GLU A 26 -7.65 6.56 -4.32
CA GLU A 26 -6.74 7.58 -3.76
C GLU A 26 -5.61 7.95 -4.74
N ILE A 27 -5.00 6.95 -5.40
CA ILE A 27 -3.96 7.21 -6.41
C ILE A 27 -4.51 8.03 -7.58
N LEU A 28 -5.71 7.72 -8.06
CA LEU A 28 -6.30 8.42 -9.20
C LEU A 28 -6.72 9.85 -8.82
N GLU A 29 -7.26 10.04 -7.62
CA GLU A 29 -7.60 11.36 -7.07
C GLU A 29 -6.35 12.24 -6.99
N ASP A 30 -5.27 11.76 -6.36
CA ASP A 30 -4.02 12.51 -6.24
C ASP A 30 -3.38 12.83 -7.61
N LEU A 31 -3.44 11.91 -8.57
CA LEU A 31 -2.97 12.16 -9.93
C LEU A 31 -3.75 13.32 -10.58
N GLU A 32 -5.07 13.38 -10.38
CA GLU A 32 -5.91 14.46 -10.89
C GLU A 32 -5.61 15.79 -10.18
N GLU A 33 -5.47 15.79 -8.86
CA GLU A 33 -5.15 16.99 -8.08
C GLU A 33 -3.81 17.62 -8.48
N GLU A 34 -2.81 16.80 -8.78
CA GLU A 34 -1.47 17.23 -9.22
C GLU A 34 -1.41 17.53 -10.74
N GLY A 35 -2.53 17.42 -11.46
CA GLY A 35 -2.61 17.67 -12.89
C GLY A 35 -1.86 16.66 -13.75
N VAL A 36 -1.64 15.45 -13.23
CA VAL A 36 -1.03 14.32 -13.91
C VAL A 36 -2.11 13.46 -14.58
N ALA A 37 -1.83 12.91 -15.75
CA ALA A 37 -2.79 12.05 -16.44
C ALA A 37 -3.07 10.76 -15.64
N GLN A 38 -4.34 10.45 -15.40
CA GLN A 38 -4.84 9.22 -14.77
C GLN A 38 -4.70 7.99 -15.70
N THR A 39 -3.45 7.60 -16.00
CA THR A 39 -3.15 6.40 -16.79
C THR A 39 -2.71 5.26 -15.87
N LEU A 40 -2.89 4.02 -16.32
CA LEU A 40 -2.43 2.85 -15.57
C LEU A 40 -0.91 2.87 -15.35
N GLU A 41 -0.13 3.30 -16.35
CA GLU A 41 1.32 3.48 -16.20
C GLU A 41 1.67 4.47 -15.07
N ASN A 42 1.02 5.62 -15.01
CA ASN A 42 1.29 6.61 -13.95
C ASN A 42 0.87 6.08 -12.57
N ALA A 43 -0.30 5.46 -12.46
CA ALA A 43 -0.77 4.86 -11.21
C ALA A 43 0.18 3.74 -10.71
N LYS A 44 0.73 2.92 -11.62
CA LYS A 44 1.73 1.90 -11.26
C LYS A 44 3.02 2.52 -10.73
N VAL A 45 3.48 3.62 -11.32
CA VAL A 45 4.69 4.33 -10.85
C VAL A 45 4.47 4.80 -9.42
N VAL A 46 3.34 5.46 -9.14
CA VAL A 46 2.98 5.92 -7.80
C VAL A 46 2.92 4.74 -6.82
N TRP A 47 2.16 3.68 -7.16
CA TRP A 47 1.99 2.55 -6.24
C TRP A 47 3.29 1.81 -5.94
N LEU A 48 4.15 1.64 -6.94
CA LEU A 48 5.46 1.01 -6.73
C LEU A 48 6.35 1.84 -5.82
N ASP A 49 6.36 3.17 -5.98
CA ASP A 49 7.13 4.07 -5.11
C ASP A 49 6.65 3.99 -3.65
N VAL A 50 5.32 3.98 -3.44
CA VAL A 50 4.72 3.80 -2.10
C VAL A 50 5.11 2.45 -1.50
N LEU A 51 5.03 1.36 -2.27
CA LEU A 51 5.38 0.02 -1.80
C LEU A 51 6.84 -0.09 -1.35
N GLU A 52 7.76 0.51 -2.10
CA GLU A 52 9.20 0.38 -1.87
C GLU A 52 9.72 1.33 -0.80
N SER A 53 9.16 2.54 -0.70
CA SER A 53 9.71 3.62 0.13
C SER A 53 8.85 3.98 1.35
N GLU A 54 7.53 4.06 1.20
CA GLU A 54 6.65 4.64 2.23
C GLU A 54 5.95 3.61 3.11
N LEU A 55 5.42 2.55 2.49
CA LEU A 55 4.57 1.56 3.14
C LEU A 55 5.27 0.87 4.33
N PRO A 56 6.54 0.42 4.24
CA PRO A 56 7.21 -0.21 5.37
C PRO A 56 7.30 0.71 6.59
N ASP A 57 7.57 1.99 6.36
CA ASP A 57 7.71 2.98 7.43
C ASP A 57 6.35 3.42 7.98
N ALA A 58 5.33 3.55 7.14
CA ALA A 58 3.96 3.78 7.57
C ALA A 58 3.44 2.66 8.48
N ILE A 59 3.65 1.39 8.08
CA ILE A 59 3.25 0.22 8.89
C ILE A 59 3.98 0.19 10.23
N ARG A 60 5.32 0.36 10.23
CA ARG A 60 6.11 0.41 11.48
C ARG A 60 5.65 1.50 12.43
N ARG A 61 5.40 2.72 11.91
CA ARG A 61 4.88 3.83 12.70
C ARG A 61 3.50 3.51 13.29
N SER A 62 2.60 2.92 12.51
CA SER A 62 1.25 2.57 12.97
C SER A 62 1.28 1.50 14.06
N ILE A 63 2.16 0.49 13.96
CA ILE A 63 2.36 -0.55 14.98
C ILE A 63 2.86 0.09 16.28
N ASN A 64 3.97 0.83 16.23
CA ASN A 64 4.57 1.47 17.41
C ASN A 64 3.62 2.46 18.12
N ALA A 65 2.63 3.00 17.41
CA ALA A 65 1.64 3.91 17.98
C ALA A 65 0.49 3.17 18.71
N LYS A 66 0.27 1.87 18.46
CA LYS A 66 -0.86 1.09 18.97
C LYS A 66 -0.46 -0.03 19.93
N PHE A 67 0.76 -0.53 19.82
CA PHE A 67 1.30 -1.67 20.58
C PHE A 67 2.66 -1.30 21.15
#